data_AF-A0A926U2A4-F1
#
_entry.id   AF-A0A926U2A4-F1
#
_cell.length_a   1.000
_cell.length_b   1.000
_cell.length_c   1.000
_cell.angle_alpha   90.00
_cell.angle_beta   90.00
_cell.angle_gamma   90.00
#
_symmetry.space_group_name_H-M   'P 1'
#
loop_
_entity.id
_entity.type
_entity.pdbx_description
1 polymer ?
#
loop_
_entity_poly.entity_id
_entity_poly.type
_entity_poly.pdbx_seq_one_letter_code
_entity_poly.pdbx_strand_id
1 'polypeptide(L)'
;MVVFSLLPPPFLIQNSRYDGTKLLEQLQTLHQTWRHRSQLEIQAVGCLWTCSHPCAVAFSATNKLTYLFTDVPPSEAEALLKFGELYLASENGTIAWKLFPEVLQSTTIAKIPPVPSKETVIS
;
A
#
# COMPACT_ATOMS: atom_id res chain seq x y z
N MET A 1 8.10 0.06 -2.08
CA MET A 1 7.75 0.97 -0.97
C MET A 1 6.27 0.80 -0.67
N VAL A 2 5.93 0.37 0.54
CA VAL A 2 4.55 0.46 1.05
C VAL A 2 4.42 1.79 1.75
N VAL A 3 3.57 2.65 1.20
CA VAL A 3 3.34 4.01 1.63
C VAL A 3 2.05 4.01 2.46
N PHE A 4 2.19 4.25 3.76
CA PHE A 4 1.07 4.28 4.69
C PHE A 4 0.73 5.72 5.07
N SER A 5 -0.49 6.19 4.81
CA SER A 5 -0.87 7.56 5.17
C SER A 5 -1.21 7.67 6.66
N LEU A 6 -0.36 8.37 7.41
CA LEU A 6 -0.71 8.89 8.73
C LEU A 6 -1.28 10.30 8.53
N LEU A 7 -2.50 10.54 9.00
CA LEU A 7 -3.00 11.91 9.14
C LEU A 7 -2.15 12.61 10.22
N PRO A 8 -1.48 13.75 9.92
CA PRO A 8 -0.77 14.49 10.95
C PRO A 8 -1.77 15.17 11.91
N PRO A 9 -1.52 15.22 13.23
CA PRO A 9 -2.24 16.12 14.12
C PRO A 9 -1.95 17.58 13.67
N PRO A 10 -2.96 18.47 13.52
CA PRO A 10 -4.21 18.58 14.30
C PRO A 10 -5.48 18.07 13.59
N PHE A 11 -5.36 17.44 12.42
CA PHE A 11 -6.52 16.90 11.70
C PHE A 11 -6.89 15.50 12.22
N LEU A 12 -7.18 15.42 13.52
CA LEU A 12 -7.94 14.29 14.04
C LEU A 12 -9.36 14.41 13.50
N ILE A 13 -9.64 13.79 12.34
CA ILE A 13 -10.99 13.27 12.13
C ILE A 13 -11.14 12.17 13.17
N GLN A 14 -11.63 12.53 14.37
CA GLN A 14 -11.92 11.64 15.50
C GLN A 14 -13.01 10.58 15.18
N ASN A 15 -13.35 10.42 13.89
CA ASN A 15 -14.44 9.58 13.42
C ASN A 15 -14.06 8.75 12.17
N SER A 16 -12.77 8.49 11.97
CA SER A 16 -12.34 7.48 11.00
C SER A 16 -12.87 6.10 11.43
N ARG A 17 -13.53 5.36 10.52
CA ARG A 17 -14.03 4.00 10.79
C ARG A 17 -12.91 3.01 11.14
N TYR A 18 -11.67 3.33 10.79
CA TYR A 18 -10.50 2.49 11.04
C TYR A 18 -9.37 3.30 11.67
N ASP A 19 -8.70 2.71 12.65
CA ASP A 19 -7.51 3.28 13.27
C ASP A 19 -6.29 2.91 12.43
N GLY A 20 -5.80 3.88 11.65
CA GLY A 20 -4.65 3.68 10.76
C GLY A 20 -3.38 3.31 11.52
N THR A 21 -3.21 3.80 12.75
CA THR A 21 -2.05 3.47 13.57
C THR A 21 -2.01 1.98 13.88
N LYS A 22 -3.16 1.35 14.16
CA LYS A 22 -3.24 -0.10 14.40
C LYS A 22 -2.79 -0.91 13.19
N LEU A 23 -3.25 -0.54 11.98
CA LEU A 23 -2.83 -1.22 10.77
C LEU A 23 -1.32 -1.10 10.54
N LEU A 24 -0.76 0.11 10.74
CA LEU A 24 0.67 0.34 10.61
C LEU A 24 1.48 -0.47 11.63
N GLU A 25 1.08 -0.49 12.90
CA GLU A 25 1.74 -1.26 13.96
C GLU A 25 1.73 -2.77 13.67
N GLN A 26 0.58 -3.29 13.22
CA GLN A 26 0.45 -4.70 12.82
C GLN A 26 1.33 -5.02 11.61
N LEU A 27 1.34 -4.16 10.59
CA LEU A 27 2.21 -4.30 9.43
C LEU A 27 3.69 -4.29 9.80
N GLN A 28 4.12 -3.34 10.64
CA GLN A 28 5.50 -3.24 11.10
C GLN A 28 5.92 -4.47 11.90
N THR A 29 5.04 -4.97 12.77
CA THR A 29 5.31 -6.17 13.58
C THR A 29 5.47 -7.41 12.69
N LEU A 30 4.54 -7.64 11.76
CA LEU A 30 4.63 -8.77 10.83
C LEU A 30 5.81 -8.65 9.87
N HIS A 31 6.16 -7.43 9.47
CA HIS A 31 7.27 -7.16 8.55
C HIS A 31 8.63 -7.55 9.14
N GLN A 32 8.82 -7.46 10.45
CA GLN A 32 10.09 -7.80 11.11
C GLN A 32 10.52 -9.26 10.85
N THR A 33 9.57 -10.19 10.80
CA THR A 33 9.82 -11.62 10.57
C THR A 33 9.54 -12.04 9.13
N TRP A 34 9.02 -11.14 8.30
CA TRP A 34 8.67 -11.44 6.92
C TRP A 34 9.90 -11.61 6.03
N ARG A 35 9.90 -12.67 5.22
CA ARG A 35 11.04 -13.10 4.40
C ARG A 35 11.55 -12.04 3.42
N HIS A 36 10.67 -11.13 2.98
CA HIS A 36 10.97 -10.10 1.96
C HIS A 36 11.21 -8.70 2.53
N ARG A 37 11.38 -8.57 3.85
CA ARG A 37 11.55 -7.26 4.53
C ARG A 37 12.66 -6.37 3.94
N SER A 38 13.69 -6.96 3.32
CA SER A 38 14.79 -6.24 2.68
C SER A 38 14.50 -5.77 1.25
N GLN A 39 13.45 -6.29 0.61
CA GLN A 39 13.07 -5.97 -0.77
C GLN A 39 11.91 -4.97 -0.82
N LEU A 40 11.06 -4.96 0.21
CA LEU A 40 9.93 -4.06 0.32
C LEU A 40 9.97 -3.39 1.69
N GLU A 41 10.21 -2.10 1.70
CA GLU A 41 10.17 -1.26 2.90
C GLU A 41 8.74 -0.77 3.18
N ILE A 42 8.37 -0.72 4.46
CA ILE A 42 7.13 -0.09 4.94
C ILE A 42 7.48 1.29 5.47
N GLN A 43 6.91 2.32 4.87
CA GLN A 43 7.15 3.72 5.22
C GLN A 43 5.83 4.42 5.54
N ALA A 44 5.79 5.08 6.68
CA ALA A 44 4.73 6.03 6.98
C ALA A 44 4.97 7.34 6.21
N VAL A 45 3.92 7.87 5.61
CA VAL A 45 3.91 9.14 4.88
C VAL A 45 2.77 10.02 5.36
N GLY A 46 2.76 11.27 4.89
CA GLY A 46 1.67 12.20 5.14
C GLY A 46 0.38 11.85 4.37
N CYS A 47 -0.48 12.86 4.23
CA CYS A 47 -1.81 12.73 3.63
C CYS A 47 -1.74 12.26 2.15
N LEU A 48 -2.49 11.21 1.82
CA LEU A 48 -2.73 10.74 0.44
C LEU A 48 -4.06 11.27 -0.15
N TRP A 49 -4.70 12.24 0.52
CA TRP A 49 -5.98 12.83 0.13
C TRP A 49 -7.16 11.83 0.08
N THR A 50 -7.08 10.76 0.88
CA THR A 50 -8.12 9.72 0.98
C THR A 50 -8.88 9.83 2.30
N CYS A 51 -9.09 11.04 2.83
CA CYS A 51 -9.65 11.25 4.17
C CYS A 51 -11.08 10.67 4.32
N SER A 52 -11.85 10.58 3.24
CA SER A 52 -13.18 9.94 3.23
C SER A 52 -13.12 8.41 3.15
N HIS A 53 -11.95 7.83 2.88
CA HIS A 53 -11.70 6.39 2.73
C HIS A 53 -10.47 5.93 3.53
N PRO A 54 -10.43 6.11 4.86
CA PRO A 54 -9.38 5.49 5.69
C PRO A 54 -9.61 3.97 5.78
N CYS A 55 -8.61 3.10 5.95
CA CYS A 55 -7.17 3.33 5.94
C CYS A 55 -6.58 3.15 4.55
N ALA A 56 -5.60 3.97 4.18
CA ALA A 56 -4.98 3.95 2.86
C ALA A 56 -3.57 3.33 2.87
N VAL A 57 -3.32 2.46 1.90
CA VAL A 57 -2.04 1.76 1.70
C VAL A 57 -1.68 1.79 0.22
N ALA A 58 -0.50 2.30 -0.11
CA ALA A 58 -0.02 2.28 -1.50
C ALA A 58 1.20 1.37 -1.68
N PHE A 59 1.22 0.58 -2.75
CA PHE A 59 2.39 -0.16 -3.23
C PHE A 59 2.98 0.59 -4.40
N SER A 60 4.20 1.11 -4.24
CA SER A 60 4.88 1.91 -5.27
C SER A 60 6.34 1.53 -5.43
N ALA A 61 6.82 1.59 -6.67
CA ALA A 61 8.22 1.45 -7.06
C ALA A 61 8.45 2.13 -8.41
N THR A 62 9.69 2.58 -8.67
CA THR A 62 10.09 3.13 -9.97
C THR A 62 9.82 2.12 -11.09
N ASN A 63 9.31 2.61 -12.23
CA ASN A 63 8.96 1.78 -13.39
C ASN A 63 7.90 0.69 -13.14
N LYS A 64 7.24 0.68 -11.98
CA LYS A 64 6.12 -0.22 -11.68
C LYS A 64 4.82 0.54 -11.48
N LEU A 65 3.71 -0.14 -11.78
CA LEU A 65 2.38 0.34 -11.43
C LEU A 65 2.29 0.62 -9.93
N THR A 66 1.63 1.72 -9.58
CA THR A 66 1.29 2.00 -8.19
C THR A 66 -0.14 1.54 -7.92
N TYR A 67 -0.34 0.77 -6.85
CA TYR A 67 -1.67 0.46 -6.33
C TYR A 67 -1.93 1.28 -5.09
N LEU A 68 -3.09 1.92 -5.00
CA LEU A 68 -3.57 2.58 -3.80
C LEU A 68 -4.86 1.87 -3.36
N PHE A 69 -4.79 1.22 -2.20
CA PHE A 69 -5.95 0.64 -1.53
C PHE A 69 -6.45 1.61 -0.47
N THR A 70 -7.77 1.70 -0.33
CA THR A 70 -8.43 2.48 0.72
C THR A 70 -9.51 1.63 1.41
N ASP A 71 -10.03 2.09 2.55
CA ASP A 71 -10.96 1.30 3.37
C ASP A 71 -10.38 -0.07 3.82
N VAL A 72 -9.06 -0.15 3.98
CA VAL A 72 -8.39 -1.39 4.41
C VAL A 72 -8.59 -1.61 5.92
N PRO A 73 -9.19 -2.75 6.35
CA PRO A 73 -9.33 -3.02 7.77
C PRO A 73 -7.98 -3.31 8.45
N PRO A 74 -7.75 -2.87 9.70
CA PRO A 74 -6.49 -3.13 10.41
C PRO A 74 -6.13 -4.62 10.54
N SER A 75 -7.13 -5.50 10.67
CA SER A 75 -6.94 -6.95 10.74
C SER A 75 -6.24 -7.56 9.51
N GLU A 76 -6.20 -6.84 8.38
CA GLU A 76 -5.78 -7.38 7.09
C GLU A 76 -4.30 -7.09 6.74
N ALA A 77 -3.47 -6.83 7.74
CA ALA A 77 -2.03 -6.62 7.56
C ALA A 77 -1.36 -7.81 6.83
N GLU A 78 -1.78 -9.05 7.11
CA GLU A 78 -1.27 -10.24 6.41
C GLU A 78 -1.65 -10.27 4.92
N ALA A 79 -2.86 -9.82 4.58
CA ALA A 79 -3.31 -9.76 3.19
C ALA A 79 -2.45 -8.76 2.39
N LEU A 80 -2.11 -7.61 2.99
CA LEU A 80 -1.21 -6.64 2.38
C LEU A 80 0.20 -7.21 2.16
N LEU A 81 0.75 -7.97 3.11
CA LEU A 81 2.05 -8.63 2.90
C LEU A 81 2.00 -9.68 1.78
N LYS A 82 0.93 -10.48 1.71
CA LYS A 82 0.69 -11.42 0.60
C LYS A 82 0.62 -10.70 -0.74
N PHE A 83 -0.08 -9.57 -0.80
CA PHE A 83 -0.09 -8.71 -1.99
C PHE A 83 1.31 -8.17 -2.31
N GLY A 84 2.08 -7.79 -1.30
CA GLY A 84 3.48 -7.40 -1.43
C GLY A 84 4.34 -8.48 -2.09
N GLU A 85 4.12 -9.77 -1.80
CA GLU A 85 4.82 -10.86 -2.48
C GLU A 85 4.52 -10.90 -3.98
N LEU A 86 3.25 -10.75 -4.36
CA LEU A 86 2.83 -10.68 -5.76
C LEU A 86 3.43 -9.46 -6.46
N TYR A 87 3.47 -8.32 -5.76
CA TYR A 87 4.04 -7.07 -6.28
C TYR A 87 5.55 -7.15 -6.49
N LEU A 88 6.26 -7.81 -5.57
CA LEU A 88 7.69 -8.07 -5.70
C LEU A 88 7.99 -9.01 -6.88
N ALA A 89 7.18 -10.06 -7.05
CA ALA A 89 7.33 -11.03 -8.13
C ALA A 89 7.00 -10.46 -9.53
N SER A 90 6.23 -9.38 -9.60
CA SER A 90 5.85 -8.74 -10.86
C SER A 90 6.90 -7.71 -11.32
N GLU A 91 7.42 -7.85 -12.54
CA GLU A 91 8.44 -6.95 -13.09
C GLU A 91 7.93 -5.51 -13.24
N ASN A 92 6.71 -5.32 -13.77
CA ASN A 92 6.10 -4.00 -14.00
C ASN A 92 5.00 -3.65 -12.98
N GLY A 93 4.83 -4.49 -11.95
CA GLY A 93 3.75 -4.34 -10.96
C GLY A 93 2.37 -4.74 -11.46
N THR A 94 2.22 -5.36 -12.64
CA THR A 94 0.91 -5.91 -13.06
C THR A 94 0.63 -7.20 -12.31
N ILE A 95 -0.51 -7.25 -11.62
CA ILE A 95 -0.98 -8.43 -10.88
C ILE A 95 -2.38 -8.75 -11.40
N ALA A 96 -2.64 -10.03 -11.69
CA ALA A 96 -3.97 -10.47 -12.12
C ALA A 96 -4.96 -10.37 -10.95
N TRP A 97 -6.13 -9.78 -11.20
CA TRP A 97 -7.17 -9.57 -10.17
C TRP A 97 -7.49 -10.84 -9.35
N LYS A 98 -7.53 -12.00 -10.02
CA LYS A 98 -7.80 -13.31 -9.38
C LYS A 98 -6.77 -13.73 -8.33
N LEU A 99 -5.57 -13.15 -8.35
CA LEU A 99 -4.51 -13.45 -7.39
C LEU A 99 -4.57 -12.55 -6.15
N PHE A 100 -5.38 -11.49 -6.19
CA PHE A 100 -5.48 -10.58 -5.05
C PHE A 100 -6.05 -11.35 -3.85
N PRO A 101 -5.55 -11.11 -2.63
CA PRO A 101 -6.21 -11.56 -1.42
C PRO A 101 -7.68 -11.13 -1.43
N GLU A 102 -8.58 -12.02 -1.00
CA GLU A 102 -10.03 -11.82 -1.10
C GLU A 102 -10.49 -10.48 -0.51
N VAL A 103 -9.96 -10.11 0.65
CA VAL A 103 -10.30 -8.83 1.30
C VAL A 103 -9.84 -7.61 0.51
N LEU A 104 -8.77 -7.70 -0.27
CA LEU A 104 -8.29 -6.60 -1.13
C LEU A 104 -9.05 -6.53 -2.45
N GLN A 105 -9.89 -7.53 -2.77
CA GLN A 105 -10.79 -7.47 -3.92
C GLN A 105 -12.05 -6.67 -3.61
N SER A 106 -12.44 -6.55 -2.33
CA SER A 106 -13.62 -5.80 -1.89
C SER A 106 -13.30 -4.37 -1.46
N THR A 107 -12.02 -4.02 -1.27
CA THR A 107 -11.59 -2.65 -0.96
C THR A 107 -11.61 -1.77 -2.21
N THR A 108 -11.74 -0.46 -1.99
CA THR A 108 -11.62 0.51 -3.06
C THR A 108 -10.15 0.58 -3.49
N ILE A 109 -9.91 0.49 -4.81
CA ILE A 109 -8.57 0.44 -5.39
C ILE A 109 -8.41 1.44 -6.53
N ALA A 110 -7.29 2.15 -6.54
CA ALA A 110 -6.80 2.88 -7.69
C ALA A 110 -5.50 2.25 -8.22
N LYS A 111 -5.40 2.16 -9.55
CA LYS A 111 -4.20 1.70 -10.26
C LYS A 111 -3.62 2.88 -11.03
N ILE A 112 -2.42 3.30 -10.65
CA ILE A 112 -1.76 4.49 -11.19
C ILE A 112 -0.60 4.04 -12.09
N PRO A 113 -0.50 4.59 -13.32
CA PRO A 113 0.60 4.28 -14.25
C PRO A 113 1.99 4.55 -13.64
N PRO A 114 3.03 3.79 -14.04
CA PRO A 114 4.39 4.07 -13.62
C PRO A 114 4.85 5.44 -14.12
N VAL A 115 5.65 6.13 -13.31
CA VAL A 115 6.44 7.26 -13.79
C VAL A 115 7.68 6.69 -14.48
N PRO A 116 7.92 7.01 -15.76
CA PRO A 116 9.13 6.54 -16.44
C PRO A 116 10.38 7.11 -15.78
N SER A 117 11.37 6.26 -15.52
CA SER A 117 12.71 6.73 -15.16
C SER A 117 13.26 7.62 -16.29
N LYS A 118 14.08 8.63 -15.95
CA LYS A 118 14.62 9.67 -16.85
C LYS A 118 15.42 9.17 -18.08
N GLU A 119 15.51 7.88 -18.33
CA GLU A 119 16.39 7.24 -19.30
C GLU A 119 15.68 6.75 -20.58
N THR A 120 14.46 7.24 -20.84
CA THR A 120 13.79 7.03 -22.14
C THR A 120 13.77 8.35 -22.93
N VAL A 121 14.95 8.77 -23.39
CA VAL A 121 15.06 9.57 -24.62
C VAL A 121 15.50 8.57 -25.68
N ILE A 122 14.55 8.04 -26.45
CA ILE A 122 14.88 7.26 -27.64
C ILE A 122 15.27 8.28 -28.72
N SER A 123 16.52 8.16 -29.15
CA SER A 123 17.15 8.82 -30.29
C SER A 123 16.35 8.70 -31.58
#